data_AF-A0A356ITK7-F1
#
_entry.id   AF-A0A356ITK7-F1
#
_cell.length_a   1.000
_cell.length_b   1.000
_cell.length_c   1.000
_cell.angle_alpha   90.00
_cell.angle_beta   90.00
_cell.angle_gamma   90.00
#
_symmetry.space_group_name_H-M   'P 1'
#
loop_
_entity.id
_entity.type
_entity.pdbx_description
1 polymer ?
#
loop_
_entity_poly.entity_id
_entity_poly.type
_entity_poly.pdbx_seq_one_letter_code
_entity_poly.pdbx_strand_id
1 'polypeptide(L)'
;MVKILYEGFDCARRWQERLVLSIPLLTLTDIRFTALCQALCLVGLLLFQSSTFASTRLVSTESKLSVLVNSFGAKQLDVSTYLEITSDPTGVAKLEEILALPDHAFEPLQSQTFLNSMTNQVFWLRARIRESSRVMGMHSRWVLVLENPHLQGSAMYLAKAGSRHAGAFVAIAPEQGRYLVYPFELAANDTHELYIRLDVRGAMSFTAKIWQEKAYQLHKRKTLPGWGLLFGGLAVLIVYNLFVMVSLRESMYLYLSFFLVCGLLITAHTEGFLAQFGGDNALFKWVGFGALLQCFALAGAVLFTRAFLQTTVNHPIVERCLKISLGLAILLGLALVTGLVPLTLFFAGFAVAGLLFFIPSVIASLDVSDRATRYFLAGWSVFVLGYSVYQFGQLGLIPVNDVTRHMKEFALGILGITLSLGIASQIQKERFQKRKGLTQQQETMLELKYTEEQIQKKVLRDTLREFPGEEVLEAVSRKVVDAVAETGEAVTLVFVELHHLGLVESKLGHAARNELLTRATKRL
;
A
#
# COMPACT_ATOMS: atom_id res chain seq x y z
N MET A 1 -4.28 -31.06 -17.54
CA MET A 1 -4.08 -29.60 -17.36
C MET A 1 -4.97 -28.98 -16.27
N VAL A 2 -6.19 -29.48 -16.03
CA VAL A 2 -7.07 -28.99 -14.93
C VAL A 2 -6.70 -29.53 -13.53
N LYS A 3 -6.08 -30.72 -13.45
CA LYS A 3 -5.70 -31.35 -12.16
C LYS A 3 -4.47 -30.72 -11.47
N ILE A 4 -3.55 -30.15 -12.26
CA ILE A 4 -2.32 -29.50 -11.76
C ILE A 4 -2.63 -28.11 -11.16
N LEU A 5 -3.67 -27.42 -11.66
CA LEU A 5 -4.12 -26.15 -11.09
C LEU A 5 -4.82 -26.32 -9.73
N TYR A 6 -5.49 -27.46 -9.50
CA TYR A 6 -6.15 -27.73 -8.22
C TYR A 6 -5.17 -28.11 -7.10
N GLU A 7 -4.13 -28.88 -7.42
CA GLU A 7 -3.08 -29.25 -6.46
C GLU A 7 -2.14 -28.07 -6.12
N GLY A 8 -1.92 -27.16 -7.07
CA GLY A 8 -1.19 -25.91 -6.81
C GLY A 8 -1.90 -24.97 -5.83
N PHE A 9 -3.24 -24.90 -5.90
CA PHE A 9 -4.04 -24.09 -4.96
C PHE A 9 -4.03 -24.64 -3.53
N ASP A 10 -4.09 -25.97 -3.35
CA ASP A 10 -4.03 -26.58 -2.02
C ASP A 10 -2.61 -26.54 -1.41
N CYS A 11 -1.56 -26.56 -2.24
CA CYS A 11 -0.18 -26.36 -1.78
C CYS A 11 0.07 -24.92 -1.34
N ALA A 12 -0.41 -23.93 -2.10
CA ALA A 12 -0.37 -22.52 -1.72
C ALA A 12 -1.17 -22.26 -0.42
N ARG A 13 -2.32 -22.92 -0.26
CA ARG A 13 -3.16 -22.84 0.94
C ARG A 13 -2.47 -23.40 2.19
N ARG A 14 -1.79 -24.56 2.08
CA ARG A 14 -1.01 -25.14 3.20
C ARG A 14 0.24 -24.33 3.53
N TRP A 15 0.87 -23.70 2.54
CA TRP A 15 1.98 -22.77 2.78
C TRP A 15 1.51 -21.49 3.47
N GLN A 16 0.36 -20.96 3.08
CA GLN A 16 -0.26 -19.79 3.69
C GLN A 16 -0.69 -20.08 5.15
N GLU A 17 -1.21 -21.27 5.44
CA GLU A 17 -1.56 -21.68 6.82
C GLU A 17 -0.32 -21.92 7.72
N ARG A 18 0.81 -22.41 7.16
CA ARG A 18 2.05 -22.62 7.93
C ARG A 18 2.86 -21.35 8.17
N LEU A 19 2.87 -20.39 7.24
CA LEU A 19 3.52 -19.08 7.44
C LEU A 19 2.79 -18.20 8.49
N VAL A 20 1.50 -18.47 8.74
CA VAL A 20 0.66 -17.75 9.72
C VAL A 20 1.01 -18.09 11.18
N LEU A 21 1.74 -19.16 11.45
CA LEU A 21 1.95 -19.70 12.81
C LEU A 21 3.23 -19.23 13.53
N SER A 22 4.09 -18.41 12.91
CA SER A 22 5.42 -18.12 13.46
C SER A 22 5.82 -16.63 13.50
N ILE A 23 4.87 -15.73 13.73
CA ILE A 23 5.16 -14.30 14.02
C ILE A 23 4.56 -13.99 15.40
N PRO A 24 5.33 -13.49 16.39
CA PRO A 24 4.83 -13.24 17.73
C PRO A 24 3.73 -12.15 17.67
N LEU A 25 2.54 -12.51 18.15
CA LEU A 25 1.35 -11.66 18.11
C LEU A 25 1.46 -10.52 19.14
N LEU A 26 1.41 -9.28 18.65
CA LEU A 26 1.29 -8.05 19.44
C LEU A 26 0.15 -8.16 20.48
N THR A 27 0.47 -7.89 21.75
CA THR A 27 -0.50 -7.74 22.83
C THR A 27 -1.24 -6.40 22.72
N LEU A 28 -2.37 -6.22 23.42
CA LEU A 28 -3.15 -4.96 23.40
C LEU A 28 -2.30 -3.72 23.77
N THR A 29 -1.34 -3.90 24.68
CA THR A 29 -0.35 -2.89 25.05
C THR A 29 0.62 -2.60 23.91
N ASP A 30 1.08 -3.63 23.20
CA ASP A 30 2.00 -3.46 22.06
C ASP A 30 1.34 -2.73 20.89
N ILE A 31 0.04 -2.99 20.65
CA ILE A 31 -0.75 -2.35 19.58
C ILE A 31 -0.90 -0.84 19.86
N ARG A 32 -1.24 -0.46 21.10
CA ARG A 32 -1.35 0.96 21.48
C ARG A 32 0.01 1.67 21.40
N PHE A 33 1.07 0.99 21.81
CA PHE A 33 2.43 1.53 21.74
C PHE A 33 2.90 1.74 20.29
N THR A 34 2.71 0.74 19.41
CA THR A 34 3.05 0.86 17.98
C THR A 34 2.26 1.99 17.32
N ALA A 35 0.95 2.10 17.58
CA ALA A 35 0.11 3.17 17.06
C ALA A 35 0.58 4.57 17.51
N LEU A 36 0.95 4.73 18.78
CA LEU A 36 1.48 5.99 19.29
C LEU A 36 2.80 6.37 18.60
N CYS A 37 3.73 5.42 18.49
CA CYS A 37 5.01 5.64 17.81
C CYS A 37 4.82 6.05 16.35
N GLN A 38 3.89 5.40 15.62
CA GLN A 38 3.60 5.77 14.24
C GLN A 38 3.06 7.19 14.11
N ALA A 39 2.09 7.56 14.95
CA ALA A 39 1.50 8.90 14.93
C ALA A 39 2.56 9.96 15.24
N LEU A 40 3.42 9.72 16.22
CA LEU A 40 4.53 10.62 16.57
C LEU A 40 5.58 10.71 15.46
N CYS A 41 5.98 9.59 14.85
CA CYS A 41 6.93 9.60 13.72
C CYS A 41 6.37 10.39 12.53
N LEU A 42 5.08 10.19 12.21
CA LEU A 42 4.45 10.85 11.07
C LEU A 42 4.22 12.35 11.34
N VAL A 43 3.79 12.72 12.55
CA VAL A 43 3.71 14.12 12.98
C VAL A 43 5.10 14.77 12.93
N GLY A 44 6.14 14.08 13.41
CA GLY A 44 7.52 14.53 13.30
C GLY A 44 7.92 14.80 11.86
N LEU A 45 7.78 13.83 10.97
CA LEU A 45 8.12 13.98 9.54
C LEU A 45 7.47 15.21 8.90
N LEU A 46 6.21 15.45 9.22
CA LEU A 46 5.41 16.48 8.55
C LEU A 46 5.61 17.87 9.15
N LEU A 47 5.81 17.97 10.46
CA LEU A 47 6.29 19.22 11.07
C LEU A 47 7.66 19.60 10.49
N PHE A 48 8.56 18.63 10.29
CA PHE A 48 9.86 18.86 9.65
C PHE A 48 9.77 19.24 8.17
N GLN A 49 8.78 18.71 7.42
CA GLN A 49 8.50 19.16 6.05
C GLN A 49 7.99 20.62 6.00
N SER A 50 7.26 21.06 7.03
CA SER A 50 6.78 22.45 7.13
C SER A 50 7.83 23.42 7.69
N SER A 51 8.77 22.92 8.50
CA SER A 51 9.83 23.71 9.12
C SER A 51 11.11 23.74 8.28
N THR A 52 11.02 23.92 6.96
CA THR A 52 12.17 24.34 6.14
C THR A 52 12.57 25.78 6.54
N PHE A 53 13.01 25.94 7.78
CA PHE A 53 13.67 27.10 8.33
C PHE A 53 15.02 26.62 8.87
N ALA A 54 16.06 27.15 8.21
CA ALA A 54 17.41 27.36 8.70
C ALA A 54 17.97 26.30 9.66
N SER A 55 18.73 25.35 9.12
CA SER A 55 19.95 24.93 9.80
C SER A 55 21.14 25.31 8.94
N THR A 56 21.74 26.45 9.27
CA THR A 56 23.08 26.83 8.86
C THR A 56 24.05 25.80 9.43
N ARG A 57 24.45 24.81 8.62
CA ARG A 57 25.71 24.12 8.91
C ARG A 57 26.82 25.08 8.50
N LEU A 58 27.50 25.64 9.51
CA LEU A 58 28.79 26.29 9.35
C LEU A 58 29.75 25.25 8.76
N VAL A 59 30.01 25.36 7.46
CA VAL A 59 31.09 24.64 6.80
C VAL A 59 32.15 25.65 6.41
N SER A 60 33.39 25.34 6.80
CA SER A 60 34.58 26.16 6.63
C SER A 60 34.76 26.64 5.20
N THR A 61 34.99 27.94 5.06
CA THR A 61 35.13 28.75 3.84
C THR A 61 36.43 28.53 3.06
N GLU A 62 37.01 27.33 3.08
CA GLU A 62 38.20 27.02 2.31
C GLU A 62 38.09 25.63 1.67
N SER A 63 37.71 25.56 0.39
CA SER A 63 37.88 24.33 -0.39
C SER A 63 38.45 24.60 -1.78
N LYS A 64 39.69 25.07 -1.85
CA LYS A 64 40.55 24.80 -3.03
C LYS A 64 41.03 23.35 -3.01
N LEU A 65 40.12 22.38 -2.99
CA LEU A 65 40.47 20.96 -2.98
C LEU A 65 40.23 20.37 -4.38
N SER A 66 41.34 20.09 -5.08
CA SER A 66 41.31 19.27 -6.30
C SER A 66 40.95 17.83 -5.94
N VAL A 67 39.97 17.24 -6.62
CA VAL A 67 39.65 15.81 -6.51
C VAL A 67 40.82 15.03 -7.10
N LEU A 68 41.52 14.28 -6.24
CA LEU A 68 42.55 13.33 -6.69
C LEU A 68 41.89 12.01 -7.06
N VAL A 69 41.75 11.79 -8.36
CA VAL A 69 41.31 10.51 -8.89
C VAL A 69 42.54 9.59 -8.91
N ASN A 70 42.40 8.40 -8.32
CA ASN A 70 43.39 7.30 -8.33
C ASN A 70 44.46 7.23 -7.21
N SER A 71 44.30 7.92 -6.07
CA SER A 71 45.28 7.79 -4.96
C SER A 71 45.20 6.46 -4.18
N PHE A 72 44.11 5.68 -4.29
CA PHE A 72 43.89 4.46 -3.48
C PHE A 72 43.37 3.23 -4.25
N GLY A 73 43.40 3.20 -5.59
CA GLY A 73 42.79 2.11 -6.37
C GLY A 73 41.26 2.04 -6.26
N ALA A 74 40.64 3.10 -5.74
CA ALA A 74 39.20 3.23 -5.62
C ALA A 74 38.56 3.31 -7.01
N LYS A 75 37.65 2.37 -7.31
CA LYS A 75 36.92 2.28 -8.58
C LYS A 75 35.71 3.22 -8.66
N GLN A 76 35.40 3.89 -7.55
CA GLN A 76 34.30 4.81 -7.33
C GLN A 76 34.75 5.84 -6.29
N LEU A 77 34.42 7.11 -6.52
CA LEU A 77 34.66 8.20 -5.59
C LEU A 77 33.41 9.08 -5.51
N ASP A 78 32.94 9.37 -4.30
CA ASP A 78 31.94 10.43 -4.09
C ASP A 78 32.65 11.78 -4.16
N VAL A 79 32.23 12.62 -5.10
CA VAL A 79 32.84 13.92 -5.33
C VAL A 79 31.96 15.08 -4.87
N SER A 80 30.80 14.79 -4.28
CA SER A 80 29.81 15.81 -3.91
C SER A 80 30.38 16.91 -3.00
N THR A 81 31.31 16.57 -2.10
CA THR A 81 31.98 17.51 -1.19
C THR A 81 32.99 18.44 -1.88
N TYR A 82 33.42 18.10 -3.09
CA TYR A 82 34.44 18.82 -3.85
C TYR A 82 33.86 19.63 -5.01
N LEU A 83 32.54 19.63 -5.15
CA LEU A 83 31.84 20.40 -6.15
C LEU A 83 31.50 21.78 -5.58
N GLU A 84 31.64 22.78 -6.44
CA GLU A 84 31.20 24.14 -6.15
C GLU A 84 30.06 24.49 -7.11
N ILE A 85 29.18 25.40 -6.68
CA ILE A 85 27.98 25.77 -7.40
C ILE A 85 27.83 27.30 -7.41
N THR A 86 27.26 27.82 -8.48
CA THR A 86 26.80 29.19 -8.57
C THR A 86 25.43 29.24 -9.25
N SER A 87 24.55 30.15 -8.82
CA SER A 87 23.23 30.30 -9.41
C SER A 87 23.30 31.17 -10.66
N ASP A 88 22.53 30.80 -11.68
CA ASP A 88 22.24 31.65 -12.85
C ASP A 88 20.74 32.00 -12.83
N PRO A 89 20.36 33.12 -12.16
CA PRO A 89 18.97 33.55 -12.07
C PRO A 89 18.36 33.91 -13.44
N THR A 90 19.19 34.31 -14.40
CA THR A 90 18.74 34.69 -15.74
C THR A 90 18.47 33.48 -16.63
N GLY A 91 19.13 32.35 -16.32
CA GLY A 91 19.05 31.10 -17.05
C GLY A 91 19.66 31.15 -18.46
N VAL A 92 20.31 32.25 -18.85
CA VAL A 92 20.88 32.46 -20.19
C VAL A 92 22.39 32.64 -20.18
N ALA A 93 23.04 32.53 -19.01
CA ALA A 93 24.47 32.76 -18.90
C ALA A 93 25.25 31.74 -19.74
N LYS A 94 26.25 32.25 -20.48
CA LYS A 94 27.14 31.42 -21.29
C LYS A 94 28.40 31.05 -20.51
N LEU A 95 29.10 30.00 -20.95
CA LEU A 95 30.34 29.56 -20.33
C LEU A 95 31.36 30.70 -20.16
N GLU A 96 31.49 31.59 -21.15
CA GLU A 96 32.41 32.73 -21.12
C GLU A 96 32.14 33.68 -19.94
N GLU A 97 30.86 33.93 -19.65
CA GLU A 97 30.44 34.80 -18.54
C GLU A 97 30.71 34.12 -17.20
N ILE A 98 30.49 32.79 -17.12
CA ILE A 98 30.75 31.99 -15.93
C ILE A 98 32.25 31.86 -15.64
N LEU A 99 33.10 31.80 -16.69
CA LEU A 99 34.56 31.79 -16.55
C LEU A 99 35.11 33.14 -16.07
N ALA A 100 34.38 34.23 -16.31
CA ALA A 100 34.76 35.57 -15.85
C ALA A 100 34.36 35.85 -14.38
N LEU A 101 33.50 35.01 -13.79
CA LEU A 101 33.10 35.15 -12.40
C LEU A 101 34.30 34.94 -11.45
N PRO A 102 34.38 35.71 -10.35
CA PRO A 102 35.43 35.54 -9.37
C PRO A 102 35.24 34.24 -8.56
N ASP A 103 36.33 33.69 -8.03
CA ASP A 103 36.30 32.41 -7.31
C ASP A 103 35.33 32.39 -6.11
N HIS A 104 35.09 33.54 -5.46
CA HIS A 104 34.16 33.65 -4.32
C HIS A 104 32.68 33.64 -4.72
N ALA A 105 32.35 33.75 -6.02
CA ALA A 105 30.98 33.59 -6.52
C ALA A 105 30.55 32.12 -6.59
N PHE A 106 31.50 31.20 -6.41
CA PHE A 106 31.26 29.76 -6.34
C PHE A 106 31.29 29.32 -4.87
N GLU A 107 30.18 28.75 -4.43
CA GLU A 107 30.05 28.23 -3.07
C GLU A 107 30.17 26.70 -3.10
N PRO A 108 30.74 26.05 -2.07
CA PRO A 108 30.69 24.61 -1.94
C PRO A 108 29.26 24.07 -2.06
N LEU A 109 29.07 22.97 -2.79
CA LEU A 109 27.74 22.34 -2.97
C LEU A 109 27.09 21.99 -1.63
N GLN A 110 27.89 21.71 -0.60
CA GLN A 110 27.42 21.40 0.76
C GLN A 110 27.11 22.63 1.63
N SER A 111 27.66 23.81 1.31
CA SER A 111 27.39 25.04 2.08
C SER A 111 26.07 25.68 1.68
N GLN A 112 25.54 25.33 0.51
CA GLN A 112 24.17 25.65 0.15
C GLN A 112 23.24 24.84 1.05
N THR A 113 22.61 25.55 2.00
CA THR A 113 21.55 25.01 2.85
C THR A 113 20.60 24.26 1.95
N PHE A 114 20.38 22.96 2.22
CA PHE A 114 19.51 22.03 1.47
C PHE A 114 18.47 22.83 0.70
N LEU A 115 18.83 23.06 -0.57
CA LEU A 115 18.30 24.01 -1.51
C LEU A 115 16.93 24.64 -1.13
N ASN A 116 16.77 25.93 -1.41
CA ASN A 116 15.48 26.54 -1.77
C ASN A 116 14.84 25.87 -3.05
N SER A 117 15.04 24.55 -3.24
CA SER A 117 15.06 23.68 -4.44
C SER A 117 13.75 23.44 -5.14
N MET A 118 12.64 23.89 -4.57
CA MET A 118 11.34 23.62 -5.15
C MET A 118 10.92 24.68 -6.17
N THR A 119 11.77 25.68 -6.40
CA THR A 119 11.69 26.60 -7.54
C THR A 119 12.58 26.12 -8.69
N ASN A 120 12.16 26.43 -9.91
CA ASN A 120 12.97 26.16 -11.11
C ASN A 120 14.12 27.17 -11.15
N GLN A 121 15.35 26.67 -11.08
CA GLN A 121 16.56 27.50 -11.15
C GLN A 121 17.64 26.81 -11.97
N VAL A 122 18.44 27.61 -12.64
CA VAL A 122 19.62 27.15 -13.37
C VAL A 122 20.85 27.35 -12.49
N PHE A 123 21.71 26.35 -12.46
CA PHE A 123 22.96 26.37 -11.71
C PHE A 123 24.13 25.99 -12.59
N TRP A 124 25.29 26.54 -12.29
CA TRP A 124 26.56 26.13 -12.84
C TRP A 124 27.37 25.41 -11.78
N LEU A 125 27.75 24.18 -12.09
CA LEU A 125 28.56 23.33 -11.25
C LEU A 125 30.01 23.36 -11.74
N ARG A 126 30.94 23.57 -10.81
CA ARG A 126 32.39 23.64 -11.05
C ARG A 126 33.11 22.57 -10.25
N ALA A 127 34.12 21.95 -10.85
CA ALA A 127 35.06 21.09 -10.13
C ALA A 127 36.47 21.15 -10.73
N ARG A 128 37.47 20.90 -9.87
CA ARG A 128 38.85 20.64 -10.29
C ARG A 128 39.19 19.18 -10.04
N ILE A 129 39.53 18.46 -11.09
CA ILE A 129 39.88 17.04 -11.04
C ILE A 129 41.34 16.86 -11.45
N ARG A 130 42.10 16.08 -10.70
CA ARG A 130 43.46 15.70 -11.04
C ARG A 130 43.59 14.18 -11.06
N GLU A 131 44.09 13.64 -12.17
CA GLU A 131 44.43 12.22 -12.26
C GLU A 131 45.81 11.99 -11.63
N SER A 132 45.89 11.14 -10.61
CA SER A 132 47.12 10.86 -9.85
C SER A 132 47.84 9.58 -10.28
N SER A 133 47.46 8.98 -11.42
CA SER A 133 48.09 7.75 -11.92
C SER A 133 49.60 7.91 -12.08
N ARG A 134 50.35 6.96 -11.50
CA ARG A 134 51.81 6.85 -11.66
C ARG A 134 52.24 6.33 -13.04
N VAL A 135 51.30 5.83 -13.84
CA VAL A 135 51.58 5.26 -15.17
C VAL A 135 51.38 6.36 -16.22
N MET A 136 52.50 6.95 -16.67
CA MET A 136 52.49 7.91 -17.78
C MET A 136 51.94 7.27 -19.06
N GLY A 137 51.06 7.99 -19.77
CA GLY A 137 50.51 7.57 -21.07
C GLY A 137 49.25 6.71 -21.02
N MET A 138 48.72 6.37 -19.84
CA MET A 138 47.44 5.66 -19.74
C MET A 138 46.27 6.66 -19.70
N HIS A 139 45.45 6.67 -20.75
CA HIS A 139 44.17 7.37 -20.77
C HIS A 139 43.14 6.52 -20.02
N SER A 140 42.82 6.91 -18.79
CA SER A 140 41.75 6.27 -18.02
C SER A 140 40.40 6.87 -18.42
N ARG A 141 39.47 6.00 -18.82
CA ARG A 141 38.06 6.39 -19.04
C ARG A 141 37.31 6.44 -17.72
N TRP A 142 36.86 7.64 -17.40
CA TRP A 142 36.09 7.96 -16.22
C TRP A 142 34.68 8.39 -16.61
N VAL A 143 33.77 8.27 -15.65
CA VAL A 143 32.37 8.64 -15.82
C VAL A 143 31.95 9.46 -14.62
N LEU A 144 31.44 10.66 -14.87
CA LEU A 144 30.79 11.46 -13.85
C LEU A 144 29.30 11.15 -13.90
N VAL A 145 28.75 10.71 -12.77
CA VAL A 145 27.34 10.35 -12.63
C VAL A 145 26.71 11.28 -11.62
N LEU A 146 25.66 12.00 -12.04
CA LEU A 146 24.81 12.79 -11.16
C LEU A 146 23.56 11.96 -10.81
N GLU A 147 23.51 11.43 -9.60
CA GLU A 147 22.48 10.49 -9.15
C GLU A 147 21.17 11.20 -8.75
N ASN A 148 20.49 11.79 -9.73
CA ASN A 148 19.10 12.23 -9.60
C ASN A 148 18.44 12.25 -11.01
N PRO A 149 17.40 11.43 -11.25
CA PRO A 149 16.76 11.34 -12.57
C PRO A 149 16.02 12.59 -13.05
N HIS A 150 15.71 13.50 -12.14
CA HIS A 150 14.98 14.73 -12.45
C HIS A 150 15.92 15.89 -12.82
N LEU A 151 17.25 15.69 -12.71
CA LEU A 151 18.20 16.67 -13.21
C LEU A 151 18.17 16.73 -14.73
N GLN A 152 18.11 17.94 -15.26
CA GLN A 152 18.33 18.21 -16.67
C GLN A 152 19.65 18.98 -16.78
N GLY A 153 20.55 18.53 -17.65
CA GLY A 153 21.88 19.12 -17.78
C GLY A 153 22.22 19.41 -19.23
N SER A 154 23.04 20.43 -19.45
CA SER A 154 23.68 20.65 -20.74
C SER A 154 24.89 19.73 -20.93
N ALA A 155 25.66 19.96 -21.99
CA ALA A 155 27.00 19.41 -22.10
C ALA A 155 27.87 19.81 -20.88
N MET A 156 28.75 18.90 -20.49
CA MET A 156 29.86 19.16 -19.58
C MET A 156 31.02 19.76 -20.37
N TYR A 157 31.54 20.89 -19.92
CA TYR A 157 32.71 21.54 -20.50
C TYR A 157 33.95 21.12 -19.73
N LEU A 158 34.94 20.54 -20.41
CA LEU A 158 36.18 20.06 -19.82
C LEU A 158 37.39 20.72 -20.48
N ALA A 159 38.31 21.27 -19.68
CA ALA A 159 39.59 21.80 -20.15
C ALA A 159 40.72 21.52 -19.15
N LYS A 160 41.97 21.67 -19.60
CA LYS A 160 43.13 21.70 -18.70
C LYS A 160 43.08 22.96 -17.84
N ALA A 161 43.40 22.83 -16.55
CA ALA A 161 43.32 23.92 -15.59
C ALA A 161 44.13 25.14 -16.02
N GLY A 162 43.55 26.34 -15.83
CA GLY A 162 44.16 27.61 -16.24
C GLY A 162 43.75 28.07 -17.65
N SER A 163 42.92 27.30 -18.35
CA SER A 163 42.29 27.71 -19.61
C SER A 163 41.24 28.80 -19.33
N ARG A 164 41.46 30.02 -19.83
CA ARG A 164 40.55 31.17 -19.61
C ARG A 164 39.61 31.46 -20.79
N HIS A 165 39.74 30.73 -21.89
CA HIS A 165 38.93 30.95 -23.09
C HIS A 165 37.97 29.79 -23.29
N ALA A 166 36.69 30.08 -23.58
CA ALA A 166 35.68 29.04 -23.78
C ALA A 166 36.02 28.07 -24.92
N GLY A 167 36.71 28.54 -25.98
CA GLY A 167 37.15 27.69 -27.09
C GLY A 167 38.19 26.62 -26.72
N ALA A 168 38.80 26.69 -25.54
CA ALA A 168 39.70 25.64 -25.02
C ALA A 168 38.96 24.49 -24.33
N PHE A 169 37.65 24.63 -24.08
CA PHE A 169 36.83 23.61 -23.45
C PHE A 169 36.23 22.67 -24.49
N VAL A 170 36.34 21.37 -24.22
CA VAL A 170 35.64 20.33 -24.97
C VAL A 170 34.27 20.12 -24.35
N ALA A 171 33.22 20.25 -25.16
CA ALA A 171 31.85 19.97 -24.73
C ALA A 171 31.54 18.47 -24.87
N ILE A 172 31.17 17.84 -23.77
CA ILE A 172 30.84 16.42 -23.67
C ILE A 172 29.34 16.32 -23.38
N ALA A 173 28.58 15.78 -24.32
CA ALA A 173 27.15 15.54 -24.14
C ALA A 173 26.90 14.43 -23.11
N PRO A 174 25.81 14.51 -22.30
CA PRO A 174 25.44 13.42 -21.41
C PRO A 174 24.96 12.20 -22.19
N GLU A 175 25.29 11.00 -21.71
CA GLU A 175 24.67 9.76 -22.19
C GLU A 175 23.21 9.68 -21.74
N GLN A 176 22.36 9.10 -22.59
CA GLN A 176 20.97 8.84 -22.22
C GLN A 176 20.86 7.68 -21.22
N GLY A 177 20.10 7.90 -20.15
CA GLY A 177 19.88 6.89 -19.12
C GLY A 177 19.02 7.40 -17.97
N ARG A 178 18.97 6.63 -16.87
CA ARG A 178 18.24 7.00 -15.65
C ARG A 178 18.83 8.21 -14.93
N TYR A 179 20.13 8.46 -15.11
CA TYR A 179 20.89 9.53 -14.47
C TYR A 179 21.67 10.29 -15.56
N LEU A 180 22.11 11.52 -15.26
CA LEU A 180 23.04 12.22 -16.13
C LEU A 180 24.43 11.61 -15.98
N VAL A 181 24.98 11.13 -17.09
CA VAL A 181 26.23 10.38 -17.15
C VAL A 181 27.13 11.05 -18.18
N TYR A 182 28.29 11.55 -17.75
CA TYR A 182 29.26 12.20 -18.62
C TYR A 182 30.53 11.36 -18.70
N PRO A 183 30.80 10.67 -19.83
CA PRO A 183 32.05 9.96 -20.05
C PRO A 183 33.16 10.96 -20.39
N PHE A 184 34.32 10.83 -19.76
CA PHE A 184 35.47 11.68 -20.04
C PHE A 184 36.78 10.93 -19.86
N GLU A 185 37.83 11.46 -20.51
CA GLU A 185 39.19 10.93 -20.41
C GLU A 185 40.07 11.97 -19.72
N LEU A 186 40.91 11.51 -18.78
CA LEU A 186 41.90 12.35 -18.13
C LEU A 186 43.30 11.91 -18.56
N ALA A 187 44.13 12.88 -18.94
CA ALA A 187 45.56 12.65 -19.07
C ALA A 187 46.21 12.52 -17.68
N ALA A 188 47.18 11.60 -17.55
CA ALA A 188 47.87 11.36 -16.28
C ALA A 188 48.60 12.62 -15.79
N ASN A 189 48.55 12.87 -14.47
CA ASN A 189 49.18 14.00 -13.77
C ASN A 189 48.68 15.41 -14.12
N ASP A 190 47.73 15.55 -15.04
CA ASP A 190 47.13 16.83 -15.40
C ASP A 190 45.92 17.16 -14.53
N THR A 191 45.82 18.44 -14.16
CA THR A 191 44.63 19.00 -13.51
C THR A 191 43.70 19.54 -14.58
N HIS A 192 42.42 19.17 -14.49
CA HIS A 192 41.35 19.59 -15.38
C HIS A 192 40.28 20.35 -14.60
N GLU A 193 39.68 21.33 -15.26
CA GLU A 193 38.53 22.09 -14.78
C GLU A 193 37.30 21.64 -15.56
N LEU A 194 36.22 21.36 -14.83
CA LEU A 194 34.93 21.03 -15.42
C LEU A 194 33.87 22.06 -15.04
N TYR A 195 32.98 22.32 -15.98
CA TYR A 195 31.79 23.13 -15.79
C TYR A 195 30.56 22.41 -16.36
N ILE A 196 29.46 22.39 -15.61
CA ILE A 196 28.18 21.80 -16.06
C ILE A 196 27.06 22.78 -15.74
N ARG A 197 26.26 23.12 -16.75
CA ARG A 197 25.01 23.86 -16.53
C ARG A 197 23.89 22.86 -16.25
N LEU A 198 23.23 23.01 -15.11
CA LEU A 198 22.14 22.18 -14.63
C LEU A 198 20.86 23.03 -14.55
N ASP A 199 19.79 22.54 -15.17
CA ASP A 199 18.42 23.03 -14.98
C ASP A 199 17.76 22.15 -13.91
N VAL A 200 17.57 22.74 -12.72
CA VAL A 200 17.03 22.06 -11.56
C VAL A 200 15.56 22.43 -11.43
N ARG A 201 14.68 21.46 -11.70
CA ARG A 201 13.22 21.64 -11.63
C ARG A 201 12.63 20.78 -10.52
N GLY A 202 12.60 21.30 -9.30
CA GLY A 202 12.03 20.59 -8.15
C GLY A 202 12.90 19.45 -7.61
N ALA A 203 14.18 19.38 -7.97
CA ALA A 203 15.09 18.36 -7.46
C ALA A 203 15.58 18.73 -6.06
N MET A 204 15.26 17.89 -5.07
CA MET A 204 15.54 18.17 -3.65
C MET A 204 17.00 17.97 -3.24
N SER A 205 17.72 17.06 -3.90
CA SER A 205 19.14 16.77 -3.64
C SER A 205 19.70 15.85 -4.73
N PHE A 206 21.01 15.89 -4.96
CA PHE A 206 21.69 14.91 -5.81
C PHE A 206 23.08 14.59 -5.25
N THR A 207 23.56 13.38 -5.55
CA THR A 207 24.92 12.94 -5.25
C THR A 207 25.70 12.87 -6.55
N ALA A 208 26.94 13.35 -6.56
CA ALA A 208 27.82 13.28 -7.71
C ALA A 208 28.94 12.28 -7.44
N LYS A 209 29.13 11.32 -8.35
CA LYS A 209 30.15 10.28 -8.21
C LYS A 209 30.96 10.15 -9.47
N ILE A 210 32.27 9.98 -9.31
CA ILE A 210 33.18 9.60 -10.39
C ILE A 210 33.42 8.10 -10.31
N TRP A 211 33.27 7.43 -11.45
CA TRP A 211 33.47 6.00 -11.58
C TRP A 211 34.47 5.71 -12.68
N GLN A 212 35.23 4.62 -12.51
CA GLN A 212 35.87 4.01 -13.67
C GLN A 212 34.79 3.39 -14.56
N GLU A 213 34.84 3.59 -15.88
CA GLU A 213 33.82 3.12 -16.83
C GLU A 213 33.44 1.65 -16.61
N LYS A 214 34.44 0.76 -16.54
CA LYS A 214 34.21 -0.69 -16.31
C LYS A 214 33.52 -0.98 -14.98
N ALA A 215 33.84 -0.22 -13.93
CA ALA A 215 33.23 -0.39 -12.62
C ALA A 215 31.78 0.09 -12.60
N TYR A 216 31.49 1.20 -13.28
CA TYR A 216 30.13 1.71 -13.46
C TYR A 216 29.24 0.71 -14.21
N GLN A 217 29.73 0.14 -15.31
CA GLN A 217 28.97 -0.87 -16.06
C GLN A 217 28.71 -2.14 -15.23
N LEU A 218 29.69 -2.57 -14.43
CA LEU A 218 29.50 -3.69 -13.51
C LEU A 218 28.47 -3.35 -12.42
N HIS A 219 28.49 -2.13 -11.88
CA HIS A 219 27.52 -1.66 -10.88
C HIS A 219 26.09 -1.62 -11.45
N LYS A 220 25.90 -1.10 -12.68
CA LYS A 220 24.61 -1.14 -13.38
C LYS A 220 24.09 -2.58 -13.54
N ARG A 221 24.96 -3.51 -13.97
CA ARG A 221 24.59 -4.93 -14.14
C ARG A 221 24.20 -5.61 -12.83
N LYS A 222 24.81 -5.23 -11.70
CA LYS A 222 24.50 -5.79 -10.38
C LYS A 222 23.23 -5.22 -9.75
N THR A 223 22.89 -3.96 -10.03
CA THR A 223 21.73 -3.29 -9.43
C THR A 223 20.41 -3.59 -10.17
N LEU A 224 20.47 -3.80 -11.49
CA LEU A 224 19.28 -4.02 -12.31
C LEU A 224 18.43 -5.26 -11.90
N PRO A 225 19.01 -6.42 -11.51
CA PRO A 225 18.23 -7.56 -11.04
C PRO A 225 17.42 -7.27 -9.77
N GLY A 226 17.93 -6.45 -8.86
CA GLY A 226 17.22 -6.04 -7.65
C GLY A 226 15.95 -5.25 -7.98
N TRP A 227 16.05 -4.32 -8.93
CA TRP A 227 14.90 -3.61 -9.47
C TRP A 227 13.90 -4.57 -10.15
N GLY A 228 14.39 -5.54 -10.92
CA GLY A 228 13.55 -6.57 -11.55
C GLY A 228 12.74 -7.38 -10.54
N LEU A 229 13.35 -7.79 -9.43
CA LEU A 229 12.66 -8.50 -8.33
C LEU A 229 11.59 -7.60 -7.67
N LEU A 230 11.90 -6.33 -7.45
CA LEU A 230 10.98 -5.40 -6.82
C LEU A 230 9.75 -5.12 -7.70
N PHE A 231 9.98 -4.72 -8.95
CA PHE A 231 8.90 -4.45 -9.91
C PHE A 231 8.10 -5.72 -10.23
N GLY A 232 8.79 -6.85 -10.42
CA GLY A 232 8.15 -8.15 -10.68
C GLY A 232 7.32 -8.63 -9.48
N GLY A 233 7.86 -8.53 -8.26
CA GLY A 233 7.15 -8.91 -7.04
C GLY A 233 5.88 -8.09 -6.82
N LEU A 234 5.95 -6.77 -6.99
CA LEU A 234 4.78 -5.89 -6.93
C LEU A 234 3.78 -6.20 -8.06
N ALA A 235 4.25 -6.45 -9.28
CA ALA A 235 3.38 -6.79 -10.40
C ALA A 235 2.63 -8.11 -10.18
N VAL A 236 3.30 -9.15 -9.67
CA VAL A 236 2.66 -10.42 -9.30
C VAL A 236 1.61 -10.19 -8.22
N LEU A 237 1.90 -9.36 -7.22
CA LEU A 237 0.97 -9.03 -6.16
C LEU A 237 -0.28 -8.28 -6.68
N ILE A 238 -0.09 -7.33 -7.60
CA ILE A 238 -1.17 -6.60 -8.26
C ILE A 238 -2.04 -7.56 -9.07
N VAL A 239 -1.44 -8.40 -9.93
CA VAL A 239 -2.17 -9.38 -10.75
C VAL A 239 -2.92 -10.38 -9.88
N TYR A 240 -2.28 -10.86 -8.80
CA TYR A 240 -2.93 -11.72 -7.82
C TYR A 240 -4.17 -11.05 -7.21
N ASN A 241 -4.04 -9.81 -6.74
CA ASN A 241 -5.16 -9.09 -6.13
C ASN A 241 -6.28 -8.83 -7.15
N LEU A 242 -5.97 -8.56 -8.42
CA LEU A 242 -6.97 -8.42 -9.48
C LEU A 242 -7.68 -9.75 -9.80
N PHE A 243 -6.95 -10.87 -9.86
CA PHE A 243 -7.55 -12.20 -10.06
C PHE A 243 -8.50 -12.55 -8.90
N VAL A 244 -8.09 -12.25 -7.67
CA VAL A 244 -8.92 -12.46 -6.48
C VAL A 244 -10.13 -11.52 -6.48
N MET A 245 -9.97 -10.27 -6.94
CA MET A 245 -11.07 -9.33 -7.12
C MET A 245 -12.14 -9.89 -8.07
N VAL A 246 -11.75 -10.47 -9.21
CA VAL A 246 -12.70 -11.09 -10.15
C VAL A 246 -13.39 -12.30 -9.53
N SER A 247 -12.67 -13.08 -8.72
CA SER A 247 -13.16 -14.31 -8.09
C SER A 247 -14.12 -14.04 -6.93
N LEU A 248 -13.80 -13.07 -6.07
CA LEU A 248 -14.57 -12.75 -4.86
C LEU A 248 -15.54 -11.58 -5.06
N ARG A 249 -15.36 -10.78 -6.11
CA ARG A 249 -16.13 -9.55 -6.42
C ARG A 249 -16.12 -8.52 -5.29
N GLU A 250 -15.06 -8.52 -4.48
CA GLU A 250 -14.85 -7.58 -3.38
C GLU A 250 -14.01 -6.38 -3.85
N SER A 251 -14.56 -5.17 -3.69
CA SER A 251 -13.94 -3.93 -4.21
C SER A 251 -12.63 -3.55 -3.50
N MET A 252 -12.42 -4.00 -2.26
CA MET A 252 -11.18 -3.74 -1.51
C MET A 252 -9.90 -4.19 -2.23
N TYR A 253 -9.98 -5.28 -2.99
CA TYR A 253 -8.84 -5.77 -3.78
C TYR A 253 -8.50 -4.85 -4.97
N LEU A 254 -9.50 -4.23 -5.58
CA LEU A 254 -9.30 -3.25 -6.64
C LEU A 254 -8.61 -2.01 -6.07
N TYR A 255 -9.06 -1.51 -4.92
CA TYR A 255 -8.45 -0.34 -4.27
C TYR A 255 -7.01 -0.61 -3.83
N LEU A 256 -6.72 -1.78 -3.26
CA LEU A 256 -5.35 -2.18 -2.95
C LEU A 256 -4.49 -2.27 -4.22
N SER A 257 -5.00 -2.90 -5.28
CA SER A 257 -4.28 -3.00 -6.56
C SER A 257 -3.99 -1.63 -7.15
N PHE A 258 -4.97 -0.71 -7.11
CA PHE A 258 -4.80 0.66 -7.57
C PHE A 258 -3.74 1.43 -6.76
N PHE A 259 -3.75 1.29 -5.43
CA PHE A 259 -2.70 1.84 -4.57
C PHE A 259 -1.31 1.31 -4.94
N LEU A 260 -1.18 -0.02 -5.11
CA LEU A 260 0.09 -0.65 -5.46
C LEU A 260 0.58 -0.26 -6.85
N VAL A 261 -0.31 -0.11 -7.83
CA VAL A 261 0.03 0.40 -9.17
C VAL A 261 0.57 1.82 -9.07
N CYS A 262 -0.10 2.70 -8.31
CA CYS A 262 0.39 4.06 -8.10
C CYS A 262 1.77 4.06 -7.42
N GLY A 263 1.96 3.23 -6.38
CA GLY A 263 3.26 3.06 -5.73
C GLY A 263 4.36 2.58 -6.68
N LEU A 264 4.04 1.60 -7.53
CA LEU A 264 4.95 1.09 -8.56
C LEU A 264 5.35 2.19 -9.55
N LEU A 265 4.39 2.99 -10.02
CA LEU A 265 4.64 4.11 -10.92
C LEU A 265 5.45 5.23 -10.25
N ILE A 266 5.21 5.53 -8.98
CA ILE A 266 6.00 6.49 -8.19
C ILE A 266 7.45 6.03 -8.11
N THR A 267 7.69 4.75 -7.80
CA THR A 267 9.04 4.18 -7.76
C THR A 267 9.70 4.25 -9.13
N ALA A 268 8.99 3.86 -10.21
CA ALA A 268 9.51 3.94 -11.57
C ALA A 268 9.82 5.38 -12.01
N HIS A 269 9.04 6.36 -11.56
CA HIS A 269 9.26 7.78 -11.82
C HIS A 269 10.48 8.32 -11.06
N THR A 270 10.51 8.09 -9.74
CA THR A 270 11.54 8.62 -8.84
C THR A 270 12.93 8.07 -9.18
N GLU A 271 13.00 6.83 -9.67
CA GLU A 271 14.24 6.16 -10.05
C GLU A 271 14.60 6.32 -11.54
N GLY A 272 13.83 7.12 -12.28
CA GLY A 272 14.14 7.48 -13.67
C GLY A 272 13.81 6.42 -14.70
N PHE A 273 13.19 5.31 -14.33
CA PHE A 273 12.78 4.26 -15.28
C PHE A 273 11.72 4.78 -16.26
N LEU A 274 10.75 5.58 -15.80
CA LEU A 274 9.76 6.16 -16.70
C LEU A 274 10.38 7.13 -17.71
N ALA A 275 11.35 7.95 -17.28
CA ALA A 275 12.07 8.85 -18.19
C ALA A 275 12.95 8.07 -19.18
N GLN A 276 13.55 6.96 -18.74
CA GLN A 276 14.37 6.11 -19.60
C GLN A 276 13.55 5.40 -20.68
N PHE A 277 12.41 4.80 -20.32
CA PHE A 277 11.58 4.05 -21.27
C PHE A 277 10.60 4.91 -22.05
N GLY A 278 10.17 6.02 -21.48
CA GLY A 278 9.21 6.96 -22.10
C GLY A 278 9.85 8.00 -23.02
N GLY A 279 11.17 7.98 -23.17
CA GLY A 279 11.92 8.84 -24.10
C GLY A 279 11.86 10.33 -23.74
N ASP A 280 11.74 11.18 -24.76
CA ASP A 280 11.73 12.64 -24.61
C ASP A 280 10.39 13.24 -24.16
N ASN A 281 9.46 12.42 -23.67
CA ASN A 281 8.22 12.93 -23.11
C ASN A 281 8.50 13.75 -21.84
N ALA A 282 8.27 15.06 -21.94
CA ALA A 282 8.48 16.02 -20.85
C ALA A 282 7.67 15.67 -19.59
N LEU A 283 6.53 14.98 -19.73
CA LEU A 283 5.70 14.56 -18.60
C LEU A 283 6.43 13.62 -17.65
N PHE A 284 7.19 12.65 -18.17
CA PHE A 284 7.90 11.68 -17.33
C PHE A 284 9.12 12.27 -16.63
N LYS A 285 9.69 13.34 -17.19
CA LYS A 285 10.80 14.09 -16.59
C LYS A 285 10.31 15.14 -15.57
N TRP A 286 9.03 15.53 -15.63
CA TRP A 286 8.44 16.52 -14.73
C TRP A 286 8.23 15.96 -13.32
N VAL A 287 8.78 16.65 -12.31
CA VAL A 287 8.63 16.27 -10.89
C VAL A 287 7.17 16.27 -10.45
N GLY A 288 6.34 17.18 -11.01
CA GLY A 288 4.91 17.24 -10.69
C GLY A 288 4.13 15.98 -11.07
N PHE A 289 4.62 15.17 -12.03
CA PHE A 289 3.98 13.91 -12.37
C PHE A 289 4.06 12.90 -11.22
N GLY A 290 5.21 12.84 -10.52
CA GLY A 290 5.37 12.01 -9.33
C GLY A 290 4.47 12.46 -8.18
N ALA A 291 4.35 13.77 -7.98
CA ALA A 291 3.44 14.37 -7.01
C ALA A 291 1.95 14.05 -7.32
N LEU A 292 1.54 14.09 -8.60
CA LEU A 292 0.21 13.68 -9.03
C LEU A 292 -0.06 12.20 -8.71
N LEU A 293 0.92 11.32 -8.98
CA LEU A 293 0.81 9.90 -8.64
C LEU A 293 0.69 9.67 -7.13
N GLN A 294 1.31 10.51 -6.29
CA GLN A 294 1.13 10.46 -4.83
C GLN A 294 -0.31 10.79 -4.42
N CYS A 295 -0.97 11.76 -5.08
CA CYS A 295 -2.40 12.03 -4.86
C CYS A 295 -3.27 10.82 -5.21
N PHE A 296 -2.99 10.14 -6.33
CA PHE A 296 -3.71 8.92 -6.71
C PHE A 296 -3.45 7.76 -5.75
N ALA A 297 -2.20 7.59 -5.29
CA ALA A 297 -1.87 6.60 -4.28
C ALA A 297 -2.63 6.86 -2.98
N LEU A 298 -2.67 8.11 -2.51
CA LEU A 298 -3.43 8.49 -1.31
C LEU A 298 -4.93 8.22 -1.49
N ALA A 299 -5.49 8.53 -2.66
CA ALA A 299 -6.89 8.20 -2.97
C ALA A 299 -7.15 6.68 -2.91
N GLY A 300 -6.26 5.87 -3.49
CA GLY A 300 -6.32 4.42 -3.43
C GLY A 300 -6.24 3.88 -2.00
N ALA A 301 -5.34 4.43 -1.19
CA ALA A 301 -5.19 4.09 0.22
C ALA A 301 -6.45 4.44 1.03
N VAL A 302 -7.04 5.62 0.82
CA VAL A 302 -8.28 6.04 1.47
C VAL A 302 -9.43 5.10 1.10
N LEU A 303 -9.62 4.81 -0.20
CA LEU A 303 -10.68 3.91 -0.66
C LEU A 303 -10.51 2.49 -0.10
N PHE A 304 -9.26 2.01 -0.08
CA PHE A 304 -8.92 0.72 0.53
C PHE A 304 -9.28 0.70 2.03
N THR A 305 -8.83 1.69 2.80
CA THR A 305 -9.10 1.75 4.25
C THR A 305 -10.59 1.84 4.55
N ARG A 306 -11.36 2.62 3.78
CA ARG A 306 -12.82 2.73 3.93
C ARG A 306 -13.51 1.37 3.72
N ALA A 307 -13.10 0.64 2.68
CA ALA A 307 -13.65 -0.68 2.38
C ALA A 307 -13.22 -1.74 3.42
N PHE A 308 -11.97 -1.70 3.86
CA PHE A 308 -11.39 -2.67 4.79
C PHE A 308 -11.94 -2.52 6.22
N LEU A 309 -11.91 -1.30 6.77
CA LEU A 309 -12.39 -1.01 8.14
C LEU A 309 -13.90 -0.78 8.23
N GLN A 310 -14.61 -0.72 7.09
CA GLN A 310 -16.05 -0.43 7.03
C GLN A 310 -16.41 0.84 7.82
N THR A 311 -15.60 1.89 7.67
CA THR A 311 -15.66 3.14 8.45
C THR A 311 -17.00 3.85 8.39
N THR A 312 -17.74 3.68 7.29
CA THR A 312 -19.08 4.25 7.10
C THR A 312 -20.08 3.80 8.16
N VAL A 313 -19.94 2.59 8.68
CA VAL A 313 -20.85 2.01 9.68
C VAL A 313 -20.26 2.14 11.08
N ASN A 314 -18.97 1.85 11.24
CA ASN A 314 -18.35 1.69 12.55
C ASN A 314 -17.77 3.00 13.13
N HIS A 315 -17.31 3.93 12.27
CA HIS A 315 -16.55 5.11 12.70
C HIS A 315 -16.88 6.37 11.87
N PRO A 316 -17.99 7.08 12.15
CA PRO A 316 -18.44 8.21 11.32
C PRO A 316 -17.50 9.42 11.31
N ILE A 317 -16.75 9.64 12.40
CA ILE A 317 -15.73 10.72 12.48
C ILE A 317 -14.55 10.41 11.54
N VAL A 318 -14.07 9.16 11.59
CA VAL A 318 -12.98 8.66 10.74
C VAL A 318 -13.37 8.78 9.26
N GLU A 319 -14.60 8.39 8.93
CA GLU A 319 -15.15 8.54 7.57
C GLU A 319 -15.12 10.00 7.07
N ARG A 320 -15.43 10.97 7.94
CA ARG A 320 -15.38 12.40 7.59
C ARG A 320 -13.94 12.84 7.32
N CYS A 321 -12.99 12.47 8.17
CA CYS A 321 -11.58 12.79 7.95
C CYS A 321 -11.04 12.18 6.65
N LEU A 322 -11.40 10.92 6.36
CA LEU A 322 -11.02 10.23 5.12
C LEU A 322 -11.58 10.93 3.88
N LYS A 323 -12.83 11.41 3.91
CA LYS A 323 -13.41 12.19 2.81
C LYS A 323 -12.72 13.54 2.62
N ILE A 324 -12.36 14.23 3.71
CA ILE A 324 -11.62 15.50 3.65
C ILE A 324 -10.22 15.25 3.07
N SER A 325 -9.52 14.21 3.51
CA SER A 325 -8.21 13.81 2.96
C SER A 325 -8.30 13.54 1.47
N LEU A 326 -9.31 12.80 1.02
CA LEU A 326 -9.54 12.54 -0.41
C LEU A 326 -9.84 13.81 -1.19
N GLY A 327 -10.71 14.68 -0.68
CA GLY A 327 -11.04 15.97 -1.30
C GLY A 327 -9.81 16.87 -1.43
N LEU A 328 -8.97 16.91 -0.39
CA LEU A 328 -7.72 17.66 -0.39
C LEU A 328 -6.71 17.08 -1.40
N ALA A 329 -6.60 15.76 -1.50
CA ALA A 329 -5.74 15.11 -2.50
C ALA A 329 -6.15 15.46 -3.94
N ILE A 330 -7.46 15.48 -4.22
CA ILE A 330 -8.02 15.87 -5.52
C ILE A 330 -7.73 17.35 -5.80
N LEU A 331 -7.99 18.23 -4.82
CA LEU A 331 -7.76 19.67 -4.95
C LEU A 331 -6.28 19.99 -5.21
N LEU A 332 -5.37 19.35 -4.47
CA LEU A 332 -3.93 19.49 -4.66
C LEU A 332 -3.47 18.98 -6.04
N GLY A 333 -4.00 17.84 -6.48
CA GLY A 333 -3.72 17.31 -7.82
C GLY A 333 -4.17 18.27 -8.92
N LEU A 334 -5.38 18.84 -8.81
CA LEU A 334 -5.88 19.82 -9.76
C LEU A 334 -5.08 21.14 -9.73
N ALA A 335 -4.73 21.61 -8.53
CA ALA A 335 -3.91 22.80 -8.34
C ALA A 335 -2.50 22.64 -8.95
N LEU A 336 -1.94 21.43 -8.89
CA LEU A 336 -0.65 21.12 -9.50
C LEU A 336 -0.71 21.11 -11.04
N VAL A 337 -1.75 20.51 -11.62
CA VAL A 337 -1.94 20.47 -13.09
C VAL A 337 -2.19 21.85 -13.67
N THR A 338 -2.90 22.70 -12.93
CA THR A 338 -3.20 24.09 -13.33
C THR A 338 -2.07 25.07 -13.05
N GLY A 339 -1.01 24.64 -12.35
CA GLY A 339 0.13 25.49 -11.97
C GLY A 339 -0.22 26.56 -10.92
N LEU A 340 -1.35 26.40 -10.21
CA LEU A 340 -1.85 27.37 -9.22
C LEU A 340 -1.04 27.37 -7.92
N VAL A 341 -0.29 26.30 -7.65
CA VAL A 341 0.40 26.09 -6.37
C VAL A 341 1.85 25.64 -6.62
N PRO A 342 2.85 26.28 -5.99
CA PRO A 342 4.24 25.83 -6.05
C PRO A 342 4.41 24.46 -5.37
N LEU A 343 5.42 23.70 -5.80
CA LEU A 343 5.71 22.36 -5.25
C LEU A 343 5.85 22.35 -3.72
N THR A 344 6.41 23.41 -3.12
CA THR A 344 6.52 23.56 -1.66
C THR A 344 5.18 23.47 -0.95
N LEU A 345 4.22 24.30 -1.39
CA LEU A 345 2.87 24.33 -0.83
C LEU A 345 2.12 23.04 -1.14
N PHE A 346 2.36 22.42 -2.30
CA PHE A 346 1.80 21.11 -2.62
C PHE A 346 2.23 20.06 -1.58
N PHE A 347 3.54 19.92 -1.30
CA PHE A 347 4.02 18.92 -0.34
C PHE A 347 3.54 19.21 1.09
N ALA A 348 3.47 20.49 1.49
CA ALA A 348 2.90 20.87 2.78
C ALA A 348 1.39 20.54 2.86
N GLY A 349 0.61 20.78 1.80
CA GLY A 349 -0.79 20.37 1.75
C GLY A 349 -0.96 18.86 1.75
N PHE A 350 -0.09 18.14 1.03
CA PHE A 350 -0.10 16.68 0.96
C PHE A 350 0.22 16.05 2.32
N ALA A 351 1.12 16.67 3.09
CA ALA A 351 1.38 16.30 4.48
C ALA A 351 0.10 16.35 5.33
N VAL A 352 -0.65 17.45 5.25
CA VAL A 352 -1.94 17.60 5.96
C VAL A 352 -2.95 16.55 5.51
N ALA A 353 -3.04 16.28 4.20
CA ALA A 353 -3.91 15.23 3.67
C ALA A 353 -3.52 13.84 4.21
N GLY A 354 -2.21 13.58 4.32
CA GLY A 354 -1.66 12.36 4.91
C GLY A 354 -2.00 12.20 6.40
N LEU A 355 -1.95 13.28 7.20
CA LEU A 355 -2.35 13.25 8.62
C LEU A 355 -3.83 12.92 8.80
N LEU A 356 -4.68 13.56 7.99
CA LEU A 356 -6.12 13.34 7.99
C LEU A 356 -6.50 11.91 7.54
N PHE A 357 -5.64 11.26 6.77
CA PHE A 357 -5.77 9.84 6.46
C PHE A 357 -5.26 8.97 7.61
N PHE A 358 -4.03 9.18 8.06
CA PHE A 358 -3.31 8.21 8.87
C PHE A 358 -3.77 8.19 10.32
N ILE A 359 -3.89 9.34 10.98
CA ILE A 359 -4.26 9.41 12.41
C ILE A 359 -5.64 8.75 12.65
N PRO A 360 -6.70 9.09 11.89
CA PRO A 360 -8.01 8.47 12.09
C PRO A 360 -8.02 6.99 11.73
N SER A 361 -7.23 6.55 10.74
CA SER A 361 -7.11 5.14 10.37
C SER A 361 -6.48 4.31 11.47
N VAL A 362 -5.46 4.85 12.15
CA VAL A 362 -4.85 4.21 13.31
C VAL A 362 -5.83 4.13 14.48
N ILE A 363 -6.54 5.22 14.79
CA ILE A 363 -7.54 5.24 15.87
C ILE A 363 -8.64 4.19 15.61
N ALA A 364 -9.21 4.16 14.41
CA ALA A 364 -10.22 3.15 14.04
C ALA A 364 -9.69 1.72 14.18
N SER A 365 -8.41 1.52 13.87
CA SER A 365 -7.77 0.21 13.97
C SER A 365 -7.51 -0.22 15.41
N LEU A 366 -7.39 0.73 16.36
CA LEU A 366 -7.25 0.42 17.79
C LEU A 366 -8.57 -0.01 18.43
N ASP A 367 -9.69 0.53 17.92
CA ASP A 367 -11.03 0.19 18.41
C ASP A 367 -11.43 -1.25 18.02
N VAL A 368 -10.91 -1.75 16.89
CA VAL A 368 -11.20 -3.09 16.37
C VAL A 368 -10.02 -4.04 16.63
N SER A 369 -10.04 -4.75 17.76
CA SER A 369 -8.97 -5.71 18.11
C SER A 369 -9.19 -7.09 17.47
N ASP A 370 -9.16 -7.17 16.14
CA ASP A 370 -9.18 -8.44 15.42
C ASP A 370 -7.87 -8.75 14.67
N ARG A 371 -7.72 -10.00 14.22
CA ARG A 371 -6.50 -10.45 13.53
C ARG A 371 -6.26 -9.68 12.22
N ALA A 372 -7.31 -9.35 11.48
CA ALA A 372 -7.23 -8.63 10.21
C ALA A 372 -6.67 -7.21 10.42
N THR A 373 -7.15 -6.50 11.44
CA THR A 373 -6.75 -5.13 11.78
C THR A 373 -5.31 -5.05 12.29
N ARG A 374 -4.80 -6.11 12.93
CA ARG A 374 -3.38 -6.21 13.30
C ARG A 374 -2.46 -6.26 12.10
N TYR A 375 -2.82 -6.99 11.04
CA TYR A 375 -2.06 -6.99 9.78
C TYR A 375 -2.07 -5.62 9.12
N PHE A 376 -3.22 -4.93 9.14
CA PHE A 376 -3.32 -3.55 8.66
C PHE A 376 -2.34 -2.63 9.39
N LEU A 377 -2.39 -2.60 10.73
CA LEU A 377 -1.50 -1.79 11.55
C LEU A 377 -0.02 -2.14 11.34
N ALA A 378 0.32 -3.43 11.30
CA ALA A 378 1.70 -3.87 11.07
C ALA A 378 2.22 -3.42 9.70
N GLY A 379 1.43 -3.56 8.64
CA GLY A 379 1.82 -3.15 7.29
C GLY A 379 2.09 -1.65 7.22
N TRP A 380 1.14 -0.84 7.69
CA TRP A 380 1.29 0.61 7.74
C TRP A 380 2.43 1.06 8.68
N SER A 381 2.74 0.30 9.74
CA SER A 381 3.92 0.54 10.60
C SER A 381 5.20 0.53 9.80
N VAL A 382 5.42 -0.59 9.08
CA VAL A 382 6.64 -0.82 8.32
C VAL A 382 6.76 0.22 7.23
N PHE A 383 5.64 0.56 6.60
CA PHE A 383 5.62 1.59 5.57
C PHE A 383 6.02 2.96 6.10
N VAL A 384 5.40 3.43 7.18
CA VAL A 384 5.73 4.73 7.78
C VAL A 384 7.17 4.77 8.26
N LEU A 385 7.65 3.73 8.94
CA LEU A 385 9.04 3.66 9.40
C LEU A 385 10.03 3.68 8.24
N GLY A 386 9.81 2.85 7.20
CA GLY A 386 10.69 2.82 6.04
C GLY A 386 10.70 4.13 5.26
N TYR A 387 9.53 4.75 5.09
CA TYR A 387 9.40 6.07 4.48
C TYR A 387 10.08 7.17 5.34
N SER A 388 10.01 7.05 6.67
CA SER A 388 10.66 7.98 7.59
C SER A 388 12.19 7.94 7.46
N VAL A 389 12.75 6.74 7.41
CA VAL A 389 14.19 6.52 7.21
C VAL A 389 14.65 7.12 5.88
N TYR A 390 13.89 6.88 4.80
CA TYR A 390 14.15 7.49 3.50
C TYR A 390 14.13 9.02 3.58
N GLN A 391 13.08 9.61 4.15
CA GLN A 391 12.92 11.07 4.22
C GLN A 391 14.02 11.73 5.07
N PHE A 392 14.40 11.13 6.20
CA PHE A 392 15.49 11.63 7.03
C PHE A 392 16.86 11.51 6.34
N GLY A 393 17.03 10.49 5.49
CA GLY A 393 18.18 10.40 4.57
C GLY A 393 18.19 11.54 3.56
N GLN A 394 17.05 11.82 2.91
CA GLN A 394 16.92 12.92 1.95
C GLN A 394 17.20 14.30 2.57
N LEU A 395 16.91 14.47 3.87
CA LEU A 395 17.18 15.69 4.64
C LEU A 395 18.63 15.77 5.19
N GLY A 396 19.45 14.74 5.00
CA GLY A 396 20.83 14.70 5.52
C GLY A 396 20.95 14.57 7.04
N LEU A 397 19.88 14.14 7.73
CA LEU A 397 19.89 13.81 9.17
C LEU A 397 20.54 12.45 9.44
N ILE A 398 20.40 11.52 8.48
CA ILE A 398 20.96 10.17 8.54
C ILE A 398 21.88 10.00 7.33
N PRO A 399 23.03 9.32 7.47
CA PRO A 399 23.88 9.01 6.33
C PRO A 399 23.12 8.23 5.25
N VAL A 400 23.21 8.71 4.01
CA VAL A 400 22.57 8.08 2.85
C VAL A 400 23.44 6.92 2.38
N ASN A 401 23.03 5.71 2.74
CA ASN A 401 23.59 4.46 2.23
C ASN A 401 22.60 3.82 1.24
N ASP A 402 23.06 2.80 0.50
CA ASP A 402 22.20 2.06 -0.45
C ASP A 402 20.94 1.49 0.23
N VAL A 403 21.02 1.07 1.49
CA VAL A 403 19.84 0.57 2.23
C VAL A 403 18.87 1.69 2.57
N THR A 404 19.36 2.81 3.12
CA THR A 404 18.55 3.98 3.49
C THR A 404 17.83 4.56 2.27
N ARG A 405 18.52 4.61 1.13
CA ARG A 405 17.99 5.13 -0.14
C ARG A 405 16.81 4.32 -0.67
N HIS A 406 16.90 2.99 -0.60
CA HIS A 406 15.87 2.10 -1.14
C HIS A 406 14.84 1.63 -0.08
N MET A 407 14.89 2.19 1.13
CA MET A 407 14.07 1.73 2.25
C MET A 407 12.57 1.89 1.96
N LYS A 408 12.17 2.96 1.24
CA LYS A 408 10.76 3.21 0.88
C LYS A 408 10.20 2.12 -0.03
N GLU A 409 11.00 1.61 -0.96
CA GLU A 409 10.58 0.56 -1.90
C GLU A 409 10.42 -0.79 -1.20
N PHE A 410 11.35 -1.15 -0.32
CA PHE A 410 11.22 -2.36 0.49
C PHE A 410 10.00 -2.30 1.41
N ALA A 411 9.77 -1.14 2.05
CA ALA A 411 8.58 -0.88 2.85
C ALA A 411 7.28 -1.06 2.06
N LEU A 412 7.22 -0.57 0.82
CA LEU A 412 6.05 -0.73 -0.05
C LEU A 412 5.76 -2.21 -0.38
N GLY A 413 6.80 -3.00 -0.67
CA GLY A 413 6.66 -4.44 -0.91
C GLY A 413 6.11 -5.19 0.31
N ILE A 414 6.67 -4.92 1.50
CA ILE A 414 6.21 -5.52 2.75
C ILE A 414 4.77 -5.09 3.07
N LEU A 415 4.44 -3.81 2.87
CA LEU A 415 3.08 -3.29 3.04
C LEU A 415 2.09 -4.07 2.16
N GLY A 416 2.39 -4.25 0.88
CA GLY A 416 1.53 -4.98 -0.04
C GLY A 416 1.26 -6.42 0.40
N ILE A 417 2.31 -7.15 0.82
CA ILE A 417 2.18 -8.52 1.32
C ILE A 417 1.34 -8.54 2.60
N THR A 418 1.63 -7.65 3.54
CA THR A 418 0.97 -7.61 4.85
C THR A 418 -0.51 -7.24 4.72
N LEU A 419 -0.84 -6.27 3.86
CA LEU A 419 -2.24 -5.91 3.58
C LEU A 419 -2.98 -7.06 2.90
N SER A 420 -2.33 -7.77 1.98
CA SER A 420 -2.95 -8.94 1.32
C SER A 420 -3.26 -10.06 2.32
N LEU A 421 -2.40 -10.27 3.32
CA LEU A 421 -2.67 -11.18 4.45
C LEU A 421 -3.80 -10.68 5.34
N GLY A 422 -3.85 -9.37 5.61
CA GLY A 422 -4.95 -8.74 6.36
C GLY A 422 -6.31 -8.99 5.71
N ILE A 423 -6.40 -8.79 4.39
CA ILE A 423 -7.63 -9.06 3.64
C ILE A 423 -8.00 -10.55 3.69
N ALA A 424 -7.02 -11.45 3.52
CA ALA A 424 -7.28 -12.89 3.61
C ALA A 424 -7.85 -13.28 4.99
N SER A 425 -7.34 -12.68 6.07
CA SER A 425 -7.86 -12.88 7.42
C SER A 425 -9.29 -12.36 7.59
N GLN A 426 -9.61 -11.19 7.01
CA GLN A 426 -10.96 -10.63 7.04
C GLN A 426 -11.99 -11.54 6.36
N ILE A 427 -11.65 -12.11 5.21
CA ILE A 427 -12.55 -13.03 4.50
C ILE A 427 -12.75 -14.32 5.28
N GLN A 428 -11.71 -14.84 5.94
CA GLN A 428 -11.87 -16.02 6.80
C GLN A 428 -12.84 -15.73 7.93
N LYS A 429 -12.78 -14.53 8.53
CA LYS A 429 -13.73 -14.07 9.55
C LYS A 429 -15.16 -14.00 9.01
N GLU A 430 -15.37 -13.35 7.86
CA GLU A 430 -16.70 -13.24 7.25
C GLU A 430 -17.28 -14.60 6.86
N ARG A 431 -16.47 -15.49 6.29
CA ARG A 431 -16.88 -16.86 5.96
C ARG A 431 -17.22 -17.66 7.21
N PHE A 432 -16.46 -17.49 8.29
CA PHE A 432 -16.74 -18.14 9.56
C PHE A 432 -18.05 -17.64 10.20
N GLN A 433 -18.31 -16.34 10.15
CA GLN A 433 -19.57 -15.75 10.62
C GLN A 433 -20.77 -16.24 9.79
N LYS A 434 -20.65 -16.27 8.45
CA LYS A 434 -21.70 -16.82 7.57
C LYS A 434 -21.98 -18.29 7.86
N ARG A 435 -20.94 -19.11 8.06
CA ARG A 435 -21.10 -20.53 8.42
C ARG A 435 -21.82 -20.71 9.76
N LYS A 436 -21.43 -19.94 10.79
CA LYS A 436 -22.13 -19.97 12.08
C LYS A 436 -23.60 -19.58 11.97
N GLY A 437 -23.91 -18.53 11.20
CA GLY A 437 -25.29 -18.11 10.97
C GLY A 437 -26.12 -19.19 10.27
N LEU A 438 -25.56 -19.88 9.27
CA LEU A 438 -26.21 -21.00 8.60
C LEU A 438 -26.44 -22.19 9.55
N THR A 439 -25.44 -22.55 10.37
CA THR A 439 -25.60 -23.61 11.37
C THR A 439 -26.68 -23.27 12.38
N GLN A 440 -26.72 -22.03 12.88
CA GLN A 440 -27.74 -21.60 13.83
C GLN A 440 -29.14 -21.57 13.21
N GLN A 441 -29.28 -21.15 11.95
CA GLN A 441 -30.56 -21.26 11.23
C GLN A 441 -31.00 -22.71 11.05
N GLN A 442 -30.07 -23.64 10.79
CA GLN A 442 -30.37 -25.06 10.69
C GLN A 442 -30.82 -25.63 12.05
N GLU A 443 -30.15 -25.28 13.14
CA GLU A 443 -30.52 -25.69 14.50
C GLU A 443 -31.93 -25.19 14.86
N THR A 444 -32.22 -23.90 14.66
CA THR A 444 -33.57 -23.35 14.90
C THR A 444 -34.64 -24.02 14.03
N MET A 445 -34.32 -24.33 12.76
CA MET A 445 -35.26 -25.05 11.89
C MET A 445 -35.52 -26.48 12.37
N LEU A 446 -34.51 -27.17 12.90
CA LEU A 446 -34.67 -28.50 13.47
C LEU A 446 -35.50 -28.46 14.77
N GLU A 447 -35.28 -27.48 15.64
CA GLU A 447 -36.06 -27.28 16.85
C GLU A 447 -37.54 -26.98 16.55
N LEU A 448 -37.81 -26.15 15.54
CA LEU A 448 -39.18 -25.86 15.09
C LEU A 448 -39.88 -27.13 14.58
N LYS A 449 -39.23 -27.91 13.71
CA LYS A 449 -39.79 -29.19 13.24
C LYS A 449 -40.06 -30.16 14.38
N TYR A 450 -39.13 -30.27 15.32
CA TYR A 450 -39.31 -31.11 16.50
C TYR A 450 -40.52 -30.65 17.33
N THR A 451 -40.68 -29.34 17.53
CA THR A 451 -41.80 -28.76 18.26
C THR A 451 -43.14 -28.99 17.53
N GLU A 452 -43.17 -28.84 16.20
CA GLU A 452 -44.35 -29.13 15.37
C GLU A 452 -44.77 -30.60 15.48
N GLU A 453 -43.83 -31.54 15.39
CA GLU A 453 -44.11 -32.96 15.58
C GLU A 453 -44.69 -33.26 16.97
N GLN A 454 -44.16 -32.60 18.02
CA GLN A 454 -44.65 -32.76 19.39
C GLN A 454 -46.07 -32.18 19.53
N ILE A 455 -46.35 -31.02 18.95
CA ILE A 455 -47.70 -30.43 18.93
C ILE A 455 -48.66 -31.33 18.17
N GLN A 456 -48.29 -31.83 16.98
CA GLN A 456 -49.12 -32.76 16.22
C GLN A 456 -49.43 -34.03 17.00
N LYS A 457 -48.41 -34.63 17.64
CA LYS A 457 -48.60 -35.80 18.51
C LYS A 457 -49.51 -35.50 19.71
N LYS A 458 -49.41 -34.30 20.28
CA LYS A 458 -50.26 -33.86 21.40
C LYS A 458 -51.70 -33.59 20.97
N VAL A 459 -51.92 -32.88 19.87
CA VAL A 459 -53.26 -32.65 19.29
C VAL A 459 -53.93 -33.98 18.95
N LEU A 460 -53.21 -34.91 18.30
CA LEU A 460 -53.73 -36.24 18.01
C LEU A 460 -54.14 -37.00 19.29
N ARG A 461 -53.34 -36.87 20.36
CA ARG A 461 -53.64 -37.47 21.66
C ARG A 461 -54.85 -36.83 22.35
N ASP A 462 -54.95 -35.50 22.32
CA ASP A 462 -56.01 -34.76 23.00
C ASP A 462 -57.35 -34.90 22.27
N THR A 463 -57.38 -34.90 20.92
CA THR A 463 -58.62 -35.13 20.14
C THR A 463 -59.18 -36.55 20.33
N LEU A 464 -58.34 -37.56 20.57
CA LEU A 464 -58.81 -38.91 20.90
C LEU A 464 -59.42 -39.01 22.31
N ARG A 465 -59.20 -38.03 23.19
CA ARG A 465 -59.75 -37.98 24.56
C ARG A 465 -61.09 -37.25 24.67
N GLU A 466 -61.58 -36.59 23.63
CA GLU A 466 -62.88 -35.90 23.64
C GLU A 466 -64.09 -36.84 23.68
N PHE A 467 -63.90 -38.16 23.55
CA PHE A 467 -64.97 -39.14 23.73
C PHE A 467 -65.03 -39.65 25.17
N PRO A 468 -66.23 -39.70 25.77
CA PRO A 468 -66.40 -40.22 27.11
C PRO A 468 -65.87 -41.66 27.17
N GLY A 469 -64.97 -41.92 28.12
CA GLY A 469 -64.48 -43.27 28.38
C GLY A 469 -65.59 -44.21 28.82
N GLU A 470 -65.31 -45.50 28.83
CA GLU A 470 -66.25 -46.58 29.16
C GLU A 470 -67.03 -46.32 30.46
N GLU A 471 -66.37 -45.81 31.50
CA GLU A 471 -66.99 -45.46 32.78
C GLU A 471 -68.05 -44.35 32.69
N VAL A 472 -67.83 -43.34 31.85
CA VAL A 472 -68.80 -42.24 31.65
C VAL A 472 -69.97 -42.74 30.80
N LEU A 473 -69.69 -43.60 29.81
CA LEU A 473 -70.73 -44.23 29.00
C LEU A 473 -71.62 -45.15 29.84
N GLU A 474 -71.05 -45.92 30.77
CA GLU A 474 -71.79 -46.74 31.73
C GLU A 474 -72.63 -45.89 32.71
N ALA A 475 -72.08 -44.78 33.19
CA ALA A 475 -72.81 -43.90 34.10
C ALA A 475 -73.99 -43.19 33.39
N VAL A 476 -73.79 -42.75 32.14
CA VAL A 476 -74.84 -42.12 31.33
C VAL A 476 -75.88 -43.16 30.90
N SER A 477 -75.48 -44.36 30.48
CA SER A 477 -76.42 -45.41 30.07
C SER A 477 -77.33 -45.81 31.22
N ARG A 478 -76.80 -45.96 32.44
CA ARG A 478 -77.60 -46.28 33.63
C ARG A 478 -78.62 -45.18 33.94
N LYS A 479 -78.22 -43.91 33.89
CA LYS A 479 -79.13 -42.77 34.07
C LYS A 479 -80.23 -42.69 33.00
N VAL A 480 -79.89 -42.98 31.74
CA VAL A 480 -80.86 -42.97 30.64
C VAL A 480 -81.86 -44.11 30.80
N VAL A 481 -81.41 -45.30 31.20
CA VAL A 481 -82.29 -46.45 31.48
C VAL A 481 -83.24 -46.16 32.64
N ASP A 482 -82.74 -45.54 33.72
CA ASP A 482 -83.57 -45.18 34.87
C ASP A 482 -84.62 -44.11 34.50
N ALA A 483 -84.24 -43.07 33.75
CA ALA A 483 -85.15 -42.01 33.31
C ALA A 483 -86.25 -42.51 32.36
N VAL A 484 -85.94 -43.50 31.52
CA VAL A 484 -86.89 -44.14 30.59
C VAL A 484 -87.90 -45.00 31.33
N ALA A 485 -87.49 -45.68 32.40
CA ALA A 485 -88.38 -46.45 33.24
C ALA A 485 -89.45 -45.58 33.94
N GLU A 486 -89.13 -44.30 34.20
CA GLU A 486 -90.06 -43.35 34.81
C GLU A 486 -90.96 -42.61 33.81
N THR A 487 -90.48 -42.34 32.60
CA THR A 487 -91.17 -41.50 31.60
C THR A 487 -91.89 -42.28 30.49
N GLY A 488 -91.53 -43.55 30.26
CA GLY A 488 -92.09 -44.39 29.21
C GLY A 488 -91.65 -44.02 27.79
N GLU A 489 -90.65 -43.17 27.62
CA GLU A 489 -90.09 -42.80 26.32
C GLU A 489 -89.24 -43.94 25.70
N ALA A 490 -89.18 -44.02 24.37
CA ALA A 490 -88.36 -45.02 23.68
C ALA A 490 -86.94 -44.48 23.42
N VAL A 491 -85.91 -45.22 23.87
CA VAL A 491 -84.50 -44.91 23.56
C VAL A 491 -83.99 -45.79 22.44
N THR A 492 -83.29 -45.17 21.49
CA THR A 492 -82.59 -45.86 20.40
C THR A 492 -81.10 -45.80 20.65
N LEU A 493 -80.47 -46.97 20.78
CA LEU A 493 -79.02 -47.11 20.84
C LEU A 493 -78.48 -47.32 19.42
N VAL A 494 -77.54 -46.48 19.00
CA VAL A 494 -76.86 -46.64 17.71
C VAL A 494 -75.44 -47.12 17.96
N PHE A 495 -75.15 -48.36 17.54
CA PHE A 495 -73.79 -48.89 17.53
C PHE A 495 -73.16 -48.63 16.17
N VAL A 496 -72.04 -47.93 16.15
CA VAL A 496 -71.30 -47.65 14.92
C VAL A 496 -69.96 -48.37 14.98
N GLU A 497 -69.82 -49.42 14.19
CA GLU A 497 -68.56 -50.15 14.04
C GLU A 497 -67.87 -49.74 12.74
N LEU A 498 -66.62 -49.31 12.83
CA LEU A 498 -65.80 -48.98 11.68
C LEU A 498 -65.01 -50.23 11.23
N HIS A 499 -65.52 -50.93 10.22
CA HIS A 499 -64.84 -52.11 9.67
C HIS A 499 -63.55 -51.73 8.92
N HIS A 500 -62.57 -52.65 8.94
CA HIS A 500 -61.29 -52.56 8.23
C HIS A 500 -60.29 -51.48 8.70
N LEU A 501 -60.45 -50.92 9.90
CA LEU A 501 -59.47 -49.99 10.51
C LEU A 501 -58.04 -50.56 10.56
N GLY A 502 -57.87 -51.87 10.84
CA GLY A 502 -56.57 -52.52 10.83
C GLY A 502 -55.91 -52.56 9.43
N LEU A 503 -56.70 -52.54 8.36
CA LEU A 503 -56.19 -52.46 6.99
C LEU A 503 -55.65 -51.05 6.69
N VAL A 504 -56.33 -50.01 7.19
CA VAL A 504 -55.88 -48.60 7.10
C VAL A 504 -54.59 -48.42 7.88
N GLU A 505 -54.51 -48.98 9.08
CA GLU A 505 -53.32 -48.92 9.92
C GLU A 505 -52.11 -49.61 9.28
N SER A 506 -52.30 -50.82 8.75
CA SER A 506 -51.22 -51.59 8.12
C SER A 506 -50.71 -50.97 6.81
N LYS A 507 -51.57 -50.28 6.05
CA LYS A 507 -51.20 -49.69 4.75
C LYS A 507 -50.78 -48.21 4.82
N LEU A 508 -51.35 -47.44 5.75
CA LEU A 508 -51.20 -45.97 5.80
C LEU A 508 -50.65 -45.48 7.15
N GLY A 509 -50.43 -46.39 8.11
CA GLY A 509 -49.85 -46.09 9.41
C GLY A 509 -50.86 -45.62 10.45
N HIS A 510 -50.42 -45.60 11.71
CA HIS A 510 -51.26 -45.25 12.87
C HIS A 510 -51.87 -43.83 12.78
N ALA A 511 -51.17 -42.88 12.15
CA ALA A 511 -51.66 -41.51 12.00
C ALA A 511 -52.90 -41.43 11.10
N ALA A 512 -52.89 -42.14 9.97
CA ALA A 512 -54.02 -42.18 9.05
C ALA A 512 -55.25 -42.88 9.65
N ARG A 513 -55.03 -43.96 10.41
CA ARG A 513 -56.10 -44.62 11.17
C ARG A 513 -56.76 -43.67 12.16
N ASN A 514 -55.95 -42.95 12.94
CA ASN A 514 -56.46 -42.05 13.98
C ASN A 514 -57.14 -40.82 13.37
N GLU A 515 -56.65 -40.28 12.25
CA GLU A 515 -57.35 -39.19 11.54
C GLU A 515 -58.69 -39.65 10.96
N LEU A 516 -58.76 -40.87 10.42
CA LEU A 516 -60.00 -41.44 9.93
C LEU A 516 -61.02 -41.65 11.06
N LEU A 517 -60.57 -42.15 12.21
CA LEU A 517 -61.38 -42.20 13.44
C LEU A 517 -61.88 -40.79 13.80
N THR A 518 -61.01 -39.81 13.97
CA THR A 518 -61.41 -38.43 14.31
C THR A 518 -62.42 -37.83 13.32
N ARG A 519 -62.24 -38.03 12.01
CA ARG A 519 -63.18 -37.51 10.99
C ARG A 519 -64.50 -38.26 11.01
N ALA A 520 -64.49 -39.57 11.24
CA ALA A 520 -65.71 -40.36 11.38
C ALA A 520 -66.48 -39.89 12.61
N THR A 521 -65.82 -39.71 13.75
CA THR A 521 -66.49 -39.31 14.98
C THR A 521 -66.91 -37.85 15.03
N LYS A 522 -66.35 -36.95 14.20
CA LYS A 522 -66.90 -35.58 14.00
C LYS A 522 -68.18 -35.54 13.15
N ARG A 523 -68.45 -36.60 12.39
CA ARG A 523 -69.62 -36.70 11.49
C ARG A 523 -70.78 -37.48 12.11
N LEU A 524 -70.49 -38.27 13.15
CA LEU A 524 -71.46 -38.86 14.06
C LEU A 524 -71.86 -37.80 15.09
#